data_AF-A0A954P8H4-F1
#
_entry.id   AF-A0A954P8H4-F1
#
_cell.length_a   1.000
_cell.length_b   1.000
_cell.length_c   1.000
_cell.angle_alpha   90.00
_cell.angle_beta   90.00
_cell.angle_gamma   90.00
#
_symmetry.space_group_name_H-M   'P 1'
#
loop_
_entity.id
_entity.type
_entity.pdbx_description
1 polymer ?
#
loop_
_entity_poly.entity_id
_entity_poly.type
_entity_poly.pdbx_seq_one_letter_code
_entity_poly.pdbx_strand_id
1 'polypeptide(L)'
;MLPLLALVVGAGLLGFIIVIMDDGEFPGWFRLILCALAALIPAAAIPSMLPPQDAVVGVSAGTGAGVVVSGFAISALCGMTFKRGCIAAGIYLFLQMALMGGAQFLMQS
;
A
#
# COMPACT_ATOMS: atom_id res chain seq x y z
N MET A 1 8.13 12.24 -14.43
CA MET A 1 8.73 10.92 -14.75
C MET A 1 8.92 10.03 -13.51
N LEU A 2 9.36 10.56 -12.37
CA LEU A 2 9.42 9.84 -11.08
C LEU A 2 8.14 9.14 -10.58
N PRO A 3 6.91 9.69 -10.72
CA PRO A 3 5.73 9.08 -10.10
C PRO A 3 5.31 7.75 -10.74
N LEU A 4 5.43 7.63 -12.06
CA LEU A 4 5.16 6.38 -12.79
C LEU A 4 6.14 5.27 -12.39
N LEU A 5 7.41 5.61 -12.22
CA LEU A 5 8.45 4.67 -11.81
C LEU A 5 8.20 4.16 -10.39
N ALA A 6 7.83 5.06 -9.46
CA ALA A 6 7.43 4.68 -8.11
C ALA A 6 6.17 3.79 -8.09
N LEU A 7 5.20 4.07 -8.95
CA LEU A 7 3.97 3.29 -9.06
C LEU A 7 4.24 1.89 -9.62
N VAL A 8 5.10 1.78 -10.64
CA VAL A 8 5.50 0.50 -11.24
C VAL A 8 6.33 -0.33 -10.25
N VAL A 9 7.28 0.28 -9.54
CA VAL A 9 8.06 -0.39 -8.50
C VAL A 9 7.17 -0.82 -7.34
N GLY A 10 6.22 0.02 -6.93
CA GLY A 10 5.24 -0.31 -5.90
C GLY A 10 4.31 -1.45 -6.31
N ALA A 11 3.75 -1.40 -7.52
CA ALA A 11 2.90 -2.46 -8.05
C ALA A 11 3.67 -3.79 -8.19
N GLY A 12 4.94 -3.73 -8.62
CA GLY A 12 5.82 -4.90 -8.70
C GLY A 12 6.12 -5.51 -7.33
N LEU A 13 6.38 -4.68 -6.32
CA LEU A 13 6.59 -5.14 -4.94
C LEU A 13 5.32 -5.79 -4.36
N LEU A 14 4.16 -5.17 -4.58
CA LEU A 14 2.88 -5.73 -4.18
C LEU A 14 2.61 -7.07 -4.88
N GLY A 15 2.93 -7.16 -6.17
CA GLY A 15 2.84 -8.40 -6.94
C GLY A 15 3.74 -9.49 -6.38
N PHE A 16 4.98 -9.15 -6.03
CA PHE A 16 5.91 -10.09 -5.41
C PHE A 16 5.39 -10.63 -4.08
N ILE A 17 4.81 -9.77 -3.23
CA ILE A 17 4.21 -10.18 -1.95
C ILE A 17 3.04 -11.14 -2.20
N ILE A 18 2.14 -10.82 -3.15
CA ILE A 18 0.98 -11.66 -3.45
C ILE A 18 1.41 -13.01 -4.03
N VAL A 19 2.40 -13.04 -4.95
CA VAL A 19 2.95 -14.27 -5.53
C VAL A 19 3.55 -15.18 -4.46
N ILE A 20 4.26 -14.63 -3.48
CA ILE A 20 4.78 -15.42 -2.35
C ILE A 20 3.65 -15.97 -1.48
N MET A 21 2.54 -15.25 -1.37
CA MET A 21 1.42 -15.62 -0.50
C MET A 21 0.36 -16.53 -1.16
N ASP A 22 0.31 -16.59 -2.50
CA ASP A 22 -0.64 -17.39 -3.30
C ASP A 22 0.02 -18.50 -4.11
N ASP A 23 1.08 -19.11 -3.56
CA ASP A 23 1.74 -20.27 -4.17
C ASP A 23 2.19 -20.03 -5.63
N GLY A 24 2.59 -18.79 -5.96
CA GLY A 24 3.21 -18.45 -7.24
C GLY A 24 2.28 -17.84 -8.30
N GLU A 25 0.98 -17.67 -8.02
CA GLU A 25 0.05 -17.12 -9.02
C GLU A 25 0.18 -15.59 -9.12
N PHE A 26 0.54 -15.08 -10.31
CA PHE A 26 0.76 -13.64 -10.50
C PHE A 26 -0.55 -12.91 -10.77
N PRO A 27 -1.04 -12.04 -9.86
CA PRO A 27 -2.20 -11.21 -10.12
C PRO A 27 -1.78 -10.17 -11.17
N GLY A 28 -2.26 -10.28 -12.40
CA GLY A 28 -1.80 -9.43 -13.51
C GLY A 28 -1.68 -7.94 -13.17
N TRP A 29 -0.75 -7.25 -13.84
CA TRP A 29 -0.33 -5.86 -13.58
C TRP A 29 -1.47 -4.86 -13.34
N PHE A 30 -2.58 -4.97 -14.08
CA PHE A 30 -3.72 -4.09 -13.93
C PHE A 30 -4.37 -4.17 -12.53
N ARG A 31 -4.47 -5.38 -11.96
CA ARG A 31 -5.03 -5.60 -10.61
C ARG A 31 -4.09 -5.02 -9.54
N LEU A 32 -2.79 -5.16 -9.73
CA LEU A 32 -1.77 -4.63 -8.82
C LEU A 32 -1.78 -3.10 -8.76
N ILE A 33 -1.89 -2.44 -9.91
CA ILE A 33 -1.98 -0.98 -9.97
C ILE A 33 -3.24 -0.49 -9.24
N LEU A 34 -4.37 -1.16 -9.41
CA LEU A 34 -5.61 -0.84 -8.70
C LEU A 34 -5.50 -1.06 -7.19
N CYS A 35 -4.90 -2.17 -6.75
CA CYS A 35 -4.69 -2.43 -5.32
C CYS A 35 -3.73 -1.42 -4.68
N ALA A 36 -2.66 -1.05 -5.39
CA ALA A 36 -1.74 -0.01 -4.94
C ALA A 36 -2.43 1.36 -4.82
N LEU A 37 -3.24 1.74 -5.82
CA LEU A 37 -4.06 2.96 -5.77
C LEU A 37 -5.06 2.93 -4.61
N ALA A 38 -5.72 1.80 -4.39
CA ALA A 38 -6.66 1.61 -3.29
C ALA A 38 -6.01 1.71 -1.90
N ALA A 39 -4.72 1.41 -1.77
CA ALA A 39 -3.95 1.64 -0.54
C ALA A 39 -3.50 3.11 -0.40
N LEU A 40 -3.06 3.74 -1.51
CA LEU A 40 -2.52 5.09 -1.55
C LEU A 40 -3.57 6.16 -1.30
N ILE A 41 -4.78 6.01 -1.85
CA ILE A 41 -5.84 7.03 -1.72
C ILE A 41 -6.26 7.23 -0.26
N PRO A 42 -6.60 6.20 0.53
CA PRO A 42 -6.96 6.37 1.93
C PRO A 42 -5.78 6.83 2.79
N ALA A 43 -4.58 6.31 2.50
CA ALA A 43 -3.37 6.66 3.23
C ALA A 43 -2.98 8.13 3.08
N ALA A 44 -3.25 8.74 1.91
CA ALA A 44 -3.00 10.16 1.68
C ALA A 44 -4.20 11.06 2.05
N ALA A 45 -5.43 10.59 1.83
CA ALA A 45 -6.64 11.39 2.05
C ALA A 45 -6.91 11.68 3.53
N ILE A 46 -6.76 10.67 4.40
CA ILE A 46 -7.08 10.81 5.83
C ILE A 46 -6.17 11.84 6.53
N PRO A 47 -4.82 11.79 6.42
CA PRO A 47 -3.97 12.80 7.05
C PRO A 47 -4.15 14.21 6.44
N SER A 48 -4.60 14.32 5.18
CA SER A 48 -4.87 15.64 4.57
C SER A 48 -6.13 16.32 5.10
N MET A 49 -7.01 15.57 5.76
CA MET A 49 -8.27 16.08 6.34
C MET A 49 -8.14 16.41 7.84
N LEU A 50 -7.00 16.09 8.47
CA LEU A 50 -6.76 16.37 9.89
C LEU A 50 -5.80 17.56 10.08
N PRO A 51 -5.99 18.36 11.14
CA PRO A 51 -5.04 19.40 11.50
C PRO A 51 -3.66 18.80 11.84
N PRO A 52 -2.55 19.51 11.56
CA PRO A 52 -1.19 18.96 11.65
C PRO A 52 -0.77 18.51 13.05
N GLN A 53 -1.47 19.01 14.08
CA GLN A 53 -1.31 18.61 15.49
C GLN A 53 -1.75 17.15 15.74
N ASP A 54 -2.62 16.60 14.88
CA ASP A 54 -3.09 15.21 14.93
C ASP A 54 -2.46 14.33 13.84
N ALA A 55 -1.37 14.78 13.19
CA ALA A 55 -0.79 14.10 12.04
C ALA A 55 -0.42 12.62 12.32
N VAL A 56 0.03 12.29 13.54
CA VAL A 56 0.36 10.90 13.93
C VAL A 56 -0.91 10.03 14.00
N VAL A 57 -2.02 10.59 14.47
CA VAL A 57 -3.32 9.92 14.52
C VAL A 57 -3.90 9.80 13.12
N GLY A 58 -3.77 10.83 12.29
CA GLY A 58 -4.17 10.81 10.88
C GLY A 58 -3.40 9.79 10.04
N VAL A 59 -2.10 9.61 10.28
CA VAL A 59 -1.27 8.61 9.57
C VAL A 59 -1.62 7.19 10.01
N SER A 60 -1.87 6.95 11.30
CA SER A 60 -2.28 5.63 11.79
C SER A 60 -3.71 5.25 11.34
N ALA A 61 -4.65 6.20 11.36
CA ALA A 61 -5.99 6.01 10.81
C ALA A 61 -5.96 5.82 9.29
N GLY A 62 -5.11 6.59 8.59
CA GLY A 62 -4.89 6.52 7.15
C GLY A 62 -4.36 5.16 6.70
N THR A 63 -3.32 4.67 7.38
CA THR A 63 -2.75 3.35 7.10
C THR A 63 -3.71 2.22 7.45
N GLY A 64 -4.42 2.31 8.58
CA GLY A 64 -5.44 1.32 8.94
C GLY A 64 -6.55 1.18 7.88
N ALA A 65 -7.12 2.30 7.44
CA ALA A 65 -8.11 2.30 6.36
C ALA A 65 -7.51 1.80 5.03
N GLY A 66 -6.28 2.20 4.73
CA GLY A 66 -5.54 1.73 3.55
C GLY A 66 -5.38 0.20 3.54
N VAL A 67 -5.04 -0.43 4.67
CA VAL A 67 -4.90 -1.88 4.79
C VAL A 67 -6.23 -2.59 4.60
N VAL A 68 -7.32 -2.07 5.17
CA VAL A 68 -8.65 -2.70 5.06
C VAL A 68 -9.18 -2.62 3.62
N VAL A 69 -9.08 -1.43 2.99
CA VAL A 69 -9.57 -1.21 1.63
C VAL A 69 -8.75 -1.99 0.61
N SER A 70 -7.42 -1.96 0.72
CA SER A 70 -6.55 -2.73 -0.18
C SER A 70 -6.64 -4.24 0.09
N GLY A 71 -6.78 -4.68 1.33
CA GLY A 71 -7.02 -6.09 1.67
C GLY A 71 -8.34 -6.60 1.07
N PHE A 72 -9.38 -5.78 1.06
CA PHE A 72 -10.64 -6.10 0.37
C PHE A 72 -10.46 -6.18 -1.15
N ALA A 73 -9.76 -5.20 -1.76
CA ALA A 73 -9.48 -5.21 -3.20
C ALA A 73 -8.63 -6.42 -3.62
N ILE A 74 -7.58 -6.77 -2.86
CA ILE A 74 -6.73 -7.94 -3.11
C ILE A 74 -7.55 -9.22 -3.00
N SER A 75 -8.44 -9.33 -2.00
CA SER A 75 -9.29 -10.52 -1.84
C SER A 75 -10.29 -10.66 -2.99
N ALA A 76 -10.90 -9.55 -3.41
CA ALA A 76 -11.85 -9.54 -4.53
C ALA A 76 -11.19 -9.80 -5.89
N LEU A 77 -9.96 -9.33 -6.09
CA LEU A 77 -9.26 -9.40 -7.37
C LEU A 77 -8.33 -10.60 -7.50
N CYS A 78 -7.82 -11.17 -6.40
CA CYS A 78 -6.90 -12.29 -6.40
C CYS A 78 -7.51 -13.60 -5.89
N GLY A 79 -8.78 -13.59 -5.43
CA GLY A 79 -9.44 -14.82 -4.93
C GLY A 79 -8.90 -15.31 -3.58
N MET A 80 -8.01 -14.55 -2.95
CA MET A 80 -7.46 -14.83 -1.64
C MET A 80 -8.47 -14.62 -0.50
N THR A 81 -8.23 -15.30 0.62
CA THR A 81 -8.93 -14.99 1.88
C THR A 81 -8.61 -13.58 2.37
N PHE A 82 -9.61 -12.89 2.96
CA PHE A 82 -9.47 -11.55 3.52
C PHE A 82 -8.30 -11.42 4.50
N LYS A 83 -8.03 -12.48 5.27
CA LYS A 83 -6.90 -12.54 6.19
C LYS A 83 -5.56 -12.45 5.47
N ARG A 84 -5.37 -13.20 4.37
CA ARG A 84 -4.15 -13.15 3.55
C ARG A 84 -4.02 -11.81 2.82
N GLY A 85 -5.11 -11.29 2.25
CA GLY A 85 -5.12 -9.99 1.58
C GLY A 85 -4.72 -8.83 2.50
N CYS A 86 -5.23 -8.79 3.74
CA CYS A 86 -4.85 -7.77 4.71
C CYS A 86 -3.39 -7.88 5.17
N ILE A 87 -2.82 -9.09 5.27
CA ILE A 87 -1.40 -9.27 5.59
C ILE A 87 -0.52 -8.75 4.44
N ALA A 88 -0.86 -9.10 3.20
CA ALA A 88 -0.14 -8.61 2.02
C ALA A 88 -0.19 -7.08 1.93
N ALA A 89 -1.38 -6.49 2.11
CA ALA A 89 -1.59 -5.05 2.17
C ALA A 89 -0.79 -4.38 3.30
N GLY A 90 -0.77 -4.98 4.49
CA GLY A 90 -0.02 -4.48 5.64
C GLY A 90 1.48 -4.47 5.38
N ILE A 91 2.03 -5.55 4.82
CA ILE A 91 3.45 -5.64 4.45
C ILE A 91 3.80 -4.58 3.40
N TYR A 92 2.96 -4.41 2.39
CA TYR A 92 3.16 -3.41 1.35
C TYR A 92 3.17 -1.98 1.90
N LEU A 93 2.17 -1.61 2.70
CA LEU A 93 2.09 -0.28 3.31
C LEU A 93 3.25 -0.03 4.28
N PHE A 94 3.67 -1.04 5.02
CA PHE A 94 4.83 -0.95 5.92
C PHE A 94 6.13 -0.69 5.15
N LEU A 95 6.38 -1.45 4.08
CA LEU A 95 7.52 -1.24 3.18
C LEU A 95 7.47 0.15 2.53
N GLN A 96 6.29 0.59 2.10
CA GLN A 96 6.12 1.89 1.45
C GLN A 96 6.36 3.05 2.42
N MET A 97 5.92 2.92 3.68
CA MET A 97 6.23 3.87 4.75
C MET A 97 7.72 3.88 5.10
N ALA A 98 8.37 2.72 5.17
CA ALA A 98 9.81 2.64 5.40
C ALA A 98 10.61 3.31 4.27
N LEU A 99 10.16 3.14 3.03
CA LEU A 99 10.81 3.70 1.84
C LEU A 99 10.58 5.21 1.73
N MET A 100 9.36 5.69 2.02
CA MET A 100 9.06 7.12 2.11
C MET A 100 9.75 7.80 3.30
N GLY A 101 9.70 7.20 4.49
CA GLY A 101 10.34 7.71 5.70
C GLY A 101 11.88 7.76 5.56
N GLY A 102 12.48 6.72 4.97
CA GLY A 102 13.91 6.70 4.65
C GLY A 102 14.30 7.76 3.60
N ALA A 103 13.44 7.99 2.60
CA ALA A 103 13.68 9.03 1.60
C ALA A 103 13.61 10.45 2.20
N GLN A 104 12.75 10.70 3.19
CA GLN A 104 12.75 11.98 3.91
C GLN A 104 14.01 12.17 4.75
N PHE A 105 14.55 11.11 5.34
CA PHE A 105 15.78 11.17 6.14
C PHE A 105 17.01 11.53 5.29
N LEU A 106 17.11 11.01 4.05
CA LEU A 106 18.20 11.33 3.13
C LEU A 106 18.14 12.74 2.53
N MET A 107 16.98 13.41 2.51
CA MET A 107 16.88 14.81 2.06
C MET A 107 17.22 15.82 3.16
N GLN A 108 17.39 15.39 4.42
CA GLN A 108 17.75 16.25 5.55
C GLN A 108 19.23 16.15 5.97
N SER A 109 20.02 15.30 5.31
CA SER A 109 21.48 15.18 5.48
C SER A 109 22.25 15.86 4.37
#